data_AF-A0A7C7KHQ7-F1
#
_entry.id   AF-A0A7C7KHQ7-F1
#
_cell.length_a   1.000
_cell.length_b   1.000
_cell.length_c   1.000
_cell.angle_alpha   90.00
_cell.angle_beta   90.00
_cell.angle_gamma   90.00
#
_symmetry.space_group_name_H-M   'P 1'
#
loop_
_entity.id
_entity.type
_entity.pdbx_description
1 polymer ?
#
loop_
_entity_poly.entity_id
_entity_poly.type
_entity_poly.pdbx_seq_one_letter_code
_entity_poly.pdbx_strand_id
1 'polypeptide(L)'
;MVPIDAVSSGADAIVSSGYKWLRGTYGAAVAYISPEIRGDLNPGLLGFRSHVDIWDLRADRMELPDDASRFEYTTIHFGAALGLAAAVEEINEIGIEEVWRHDLTLSDSVIDGARRLGIEVASPLSDSERSAIVSLKLPEGVSSEEIARRLQDEYSILVTSRAGLLRVSPHIDNSEEDVQSLLEALKHLVS
;
A
#
# COMPACT_ATOMS: atom_id res chain seq x y z
N MET A 1 -1.54 -5.55 -3.36
CA MET A 1 -0.15 -5.48 -2.83
C MET A 1 0.76 -6.40 -3.66
N VAL A 2 2.05 -6.12 -3.89
CA VAL A 2 2.95 -7.08 -4.60
C VAL A 2 3.91 -7.72 -3.58
N PRO A 3 4.14 -9.05 -3.61
CA PRO A 3 5.16 -9.70 -2.78
C PRO A 3 6.55 -9.16 -3.11
N ILE A 4 7.29 -8.74 -2.09
CA ILE A 4 8.64 -8.19 -2.25
C ILE A 4 9.56 -8.92 -1.28
N ASP A 5 10.54 -9.62 -1.82
CA ASP A 5 11.71 -10.05 -1.06
C ASP A 5 12.80 -8.99 -1.21
N ALA A 6 13.07 -8.30 -0.11
CA ALA A 6 13.95 -7.12 -0.13
C ALA A 6 15.38 -7.48 -0.56
N VAL A 7 15.90 -8.63 -0.12
CA VAL A 7 17.27 -9.06 -0.41
C VAL A 7 17.45 -9.39 -1.90
N SER A 8 16.58 -10.22 -2.46
CA SER A 8 16.65 -10.62 -3.87
C SER A 8 16.24 -9.53 -4.85
N SER A 9 15.55 -8.48 -4.40
CA SER A 9 15.20 -7.33 -5.25
C SER A 9 16.41 -6.56 -5.77
N GLY A 10 17.57 -6.68 -5.12
CA GLY A 10 18.78 -5.91 -5.43
C GLY A 10 18.65 -4.42 -5.09
N ALA A 11 17.59 -4.01 -4.38
CA ALA A 11 17.41 -2.62 -3.98
C ALA A 11 18.33 -2.27 -2.79
N ASP A 12 18.94 -1.10 -2.88
CA ASP A 12 19.73 -0.50 -1.81
C ASP A 12 18.89 -0.10 -0.59
N ALA A 13 17.68 0.41 -0.85
CA ALA A 13 16.73 0.81 0.17
C ALA A 13 15.30 0.60 -0.33
N ILE A 14 14.43 0.09 0.53
CA ILE A 14 12.98 -0.01 0.31
C ILE A 14 12.29 0.64 1.49
N VAL A 15 11.35 1.53 1.21
CA VAL A 15 10.57 2.20 2.25
C VAL A 15 9.09 2.07 1.92
N SER A 16 8.28 1.69 2.91
CA SER A 16 6.84 1.57 2.75
C SER A 16 6.10 2.15 3.95
N SER A 17 5.00 2.86 3.67
CA SER A 17 4.07 3.31 4.70
C SER A 17 3.30 2.13 5.30
N GLY A 18 3.16 2.09 6.63
CA GLY A 18 2.39 1.03 7.30
C GLY A 18 0.87 1.11 7.09
N TYR A 19 0.32 2.30 6.83
CA TYR A 19 -1.12 2.54 6.90
C TYR A 19 -1.95 2.18 5.65
N LYS A 20 -1.30 1.67 4.60
CA LYS A 20 -1.98 1.31 3.34
C LYS A 20 -2.19 -0.20 3.28
N TRP A 21 -1.59 -0.84 2.29
CA TRP A 21 -1.67 -2.28 2.06
C TRP A 21 -1.15 -3.09 3.26
N LEU A 22 -0.21 -2.57 4.05
CA LEU A 22 0.23 -3.24 5.28
C LEU A 22 -0.80 -3.22 6.43
N ARG A 23 -1.96 -2.58 6.24
CA ARG A 23 -3.11 -2.56 7.18
C ARG A 23 -2.79 -2.06 8.60
N GLY A 24 -1.65 -1.40 8.79
CA GLY A 24 -1.31 -0.71 10.04
C GLY A 24 -2.01 0.63 10.19
N THR A 25 -1.66 1.37 11.24
CA THR A 25 -2.17 2.73 11.47
C THR A 25 -1.20 3.79 10.94
N TYR A 26 -1.67 5.04 10.84
CA TYR A 26 -0.79 6.18 10.59
C TYR A 26 0.25 6.32 11.72
N GLY A 27 1.46 6.75 11.37
CA GLY A 27 2.53 7.03 12.33
C GLY A 27 3.63 5.96 12.42
N ALA A 28 3.52 4.86 11.66
CA ALA A 28 4.59 3.87 11.50
C ALA A 28 4.81 3.53 10.02
N ALA A 29 6.05 3.18 9.70
CA ALA A 29 6.52 2.78 8.38
C ALA A 29 7.61 1.71 8.55
N VAL A 30 7.87 0.95 7.49
CA VAL A 30 8.98 0.00 7.43
C VAL A 30 10.02 0.49 6.46
N ALA A 31 11.28 0.22 6.78
CA ALA A 31 12.40 0.44 5.88
C ALA A 31 13.31 -0.79 5.90
N TYR A 32 13.72 -1.22 4.72
CA TYR A 32 14.86 -2.09 4.51
C TYR A 32 16.00 -1.25 3.95
N ILE A 33 17.20 -1.40 4.52
CA ILE A 33 18.43 -0.79 4.01
C ILE A 33 19.45 -1.92 3.85
N SER A 34 20.00 -2.05 2.65
CA SER A 34 20.93 -3.11 2.31
C SER A 34 22.17 -3.10 3.23
N PRO A 35 22.63 -4.27 3.71
CA PRO A 35 23.89 -4.38 4.43
C PRO A 35 25.09 -3.79 3.70
N GLU A 36 25.07 -3.80 2.37
CA GLU A 36 26.20 -3.37 1.54
C GLU A 36 26.46 -1.86 1.63
N ILE A 37 25.40 -1.06 1.79
CA ILE A 37 25.51 0.41 1.76
C ILE A 37 25.25 1.09 3.10
N ARG A 38 24.53 0.44 4.04
CA ARG A 38 24.08 1.10 5.28
C ARG A 38 25.21 1.67 6.14
N GLY A 39 26.40 1.08 6.05
CA GLY A 39 27.61 1.54 6.74
C GLY A 39 28.11 2.90 6.23
N ASP A 40 27.99 3.12 4.92
CA ASP A 40 28.49 4.29 4.21
C ASP A 40 27.45 5.42 4.09
N LEU A 41 26.18 5.11 4.37
CA LEU A 41 25.12 6.10 4.38
C LEU A 41 25.19 7.02 5.62
N ASN A 42 25.02 8.32 5.38
CA ASN A 42 24.78 9.30 6.43
C ASN A 42 23.29 9.28 6.83
N PRO A 43 22.94 9.01 8.11
CA PRO A 43 21.55 8.99 8.56
C PRO A 43 20.80 10.32 8.42
N GLY A 44 21.53 11.44 8.31
CA GLY A 44 20.97 12.80 8.19
C GLY A 44 20.40 13.33 9.51
N LEU A 45 19.38 12.66 10.05
CA LEU A 45 18.86 12.93 11.39
C LEU A 45 19.54 12.01 12.40
N LEU A 46 20.10 12.63 13.45
CA LEU A 46 20.73 11.93 14.56
C LEU A 46 20.07 12.36 15.87
N GLY A 47 19.89 11.40 16.75
CA GLY A 47 19.50 11.65 18.13
C GLY A 47 19.83 10.45 19.01
N PHE A 48 19.27 10.40 20.21
CA PHE A 48 19.69 9.40 21.22
C PHE A 48 19.52 7.95 20.74
N ARG A 49 18.52 7.67 19.89
CA ARG A 49 18.30 6.32 19.34
C ARG A 49 19.27 5.94 18.22
N SER A 50 20.00 6.89 17.67
CA SER A 50 21.00 6.62 16.63
C SER A 50 22.31 6.10 17.23
N HIS A 51 22.44 6.10 18.56
CA HIS A 51 23.60 5.58 19.27
C HIS A 51 23.41 4.08 19.58
N VAL A 52 24.47 3.28 19.48
CA VAL A 52 24.46 1.84 19.81
C VAL A 52 24.05 1.57 21.26
N ASP A 53 24.43 2.46 22.18
CA ASP A 53 23.87 2.56 23.53
C ASP A 53 22.95 3.79 23.59
N ILE A 54 21.63 3.57 23.46
CA ILE A 54 20.65 4.67 23.36
C ILE A 54 20.57 5.55 24.62
N TRP A 55 21.08 5.09 25.76
CA TRP A 55 21.07 5.86 27.02
C TRP A 55 22.41 6.53 27.30
N ASP A 56 23.35 6.40 26.38
CA ASP A 56 24.57 7.17 26.37
C ASP A 56 24.32 8.59 25.85
N LEU A 57 23.88 9.46 26.76
CA LEU A 57 23.45 10.82 26.43
C LEU A 57 24.61 11.83 26.31
N ARG A 58 25.84 11.36 26.10
CA ARG A 58 27.00 12.23 25.95
C ARG A 58 27.03 12.86 24.57
N ALA A 59 27.00 14.20 24.54
CA ALA A 59 26.96 14.97 23.29
C ALA A 59 28.28 14.98 22.50
N ASP A 60 29.39 14.52 23.10
CA ASP A 60 30.74 14.54 22.50
C ASP A 60 31.11 13.26 21.75
N ARG A 61 30.19 12.28 21.68
CA ARG A 61 30.40 11.03 20.94
C ARG A 61 29.13 10.57 20.25
N MET A 62 29.31 9.87 19.13
CA MET A 62 28.23 9.18 18.42
C MET A 62 28.78 7.90 17.80
N GLU A 63 28.42 6.76 18.38
CA GLU A 63 28.73 5.44 17.84
C GLU A 63 27.46 4.87 17.22
N LEU A 64 27.40 4.82 15.89
CA LEU A 64 26.23 4.33 15.16
C LEU A 64 26.15 2.80 15.20
N PRO A 65 24.96 2.20 15.35
CA PRO A 65 24.75 0.76 15.16
C PRO A 65 25.23 0.26 13.80
N ASP A 66 25.63 -1.01 13.72
CA ASP A 66 26.03 -1.67 12.46
C ASP A 66 24.85 -2.11 11.59
N ASP A 67 23.62 -2.02 12.10
CA ASP A 67 22.37 -2.37 11.42
C ASP A 67 21.53 -1.14 11.06
N ALA A 68 20.31 -1.35 10.56
CA ALA A 68 19.42 -0.27 10.12
C ALA A 68 18.86 0.58 11.28
N SER A 69 19.01 0.18 12.55
CA SER A 69 18.54 1.00 13.68
C SER A 69 19.28 2.33 13.79
N ARG A 70 20.45 2.49 13.15
CA ARG A 70 21.17 3.77 13.05
C ARG A 70 20.35 4.91 12.42
N PHE A 71 19.31 4.58 11.65
CA PHE A 71 18.41 5.57 11.02
C PHE A 71 17.25 5.98 11.94
N GLU A 72 17.12 5.38 13.12
CA GLU A 72 16.17 5.83 14.14
C GLU A 72 16.82 6.91 15.00
N TYR A 73 16.19 8.10 15.07
CA TYR A 73 16.82 9.25 15.75
C TYR A 73 16.12 9.65 17.06
N THR A 74 14.85 9.31 17.24
CA THR A 74 14.07 9.77 18.39
C THR A 74 12.99 8.78 18.79
N THR A 75 12.40 8.97 19.97
CA THR A 75 11.32 8.17 20.52
C THR A 75 10.27 7.85 19.46
N ILE A 76 10.08 6.57 19.21
CA ILE A 76 9.12 6.07 18.24
C ILE A 76 7.68 6.18 18.77
N HIS A 77 6.71 6.18 17.86
CA HIS A 77 5.30 6.08 18.23
C HIS A 77 4.95 4.63 18.60
N PHE A 78 5.19 4.23 19.85
CA PHE A 78 5.05 2.84 20.31
C PHE A 78 3.72 2.16 19.92
N GLY A 79 2.59 2.85 20.09
CA GLY A 79 1.28 2.27 19.72
C GLY A 79 1.11 2.00 18.22
N ALA A 80 1.71 2.83 17.36
CA ALA A 80 1.64 2.67 15.92
C ALA A 80 2.59 1.55 15.46
N ALA A 81 3.76 1.45 16.08
CA ALA A 81 4.70 0.35 15.85
C ALA A 81 4.09 -1.01 16.22
N LEU A 82 3.43 -1.10 17.38
CA LEU A 82 2.75 -2.33 17.82
C LEU A 82 1.55 -2.67 16.92
N GLY A 83 0.75 -1.67 16.52
CA GLY A 83 -0.35 -1.89 15.59
C GLY A 83 0.11 -2.36 14.20
N LEU A 84 1.22 -1.80 13.70
CA LEU A 84 1.82 -2.25 12.45
C LEU A 84 2.40 -3.66 12.56
N ALA A 85 3.04 -4.00 13.69
CA ALA A 85 3.55 -5.35 13.92
C ALA A 85 2.43 -6.40 13.89
N ALA A 86 1.30 -6.13 14.56
CA ALA A 86 0.14 -7.03 14.55
C ALA A 86 -0.47 -7.19 13.14
N ALA A 87 -0.59 -6.11 12.37
CA ALA A 87 -1.10 -6.17 11.00
C ALA A 87 -0.17 -6.95 10.05
N VAL A 88 1.15 -6.81 10.22
CA VAL A 88 2.15 -7.59 9.47
C VAL A 88 2.11 -9.07 9.88
N GLU A 89 1.91 -9.37 11.16
CA GLU A 89 1.75 -10.75 11.65
C GLU A 89 0.52 -11.41 11.02
N GLU A 90 -0.62 -10.74 10.97
CA GLU A 90 -1.83 -11.24 10.30
C GLU A 90 -1.59 -11.51 8.80
N ILE A 91 -0.92 -10.60 8.08
CA ILE A 91 -0.57 -10.81 6.66
C ILE A 91 0.35 -12.04 6.51
N ASN A 92 1.29 -12.24 7.43
CA ASN A 92 2.19 -13.39 7.40
C ASN A 92 1.46 -14.71 7.73
N GLU A 93 0.48 -14.69 8.63
CA GLU A 93 -0.37 -15.84 8.95
C GLU A 93 -1.23 -16.27 7.74
N ILE A 94 -1.78 -15.31 6.99
CA ILE A 94 -2.51 -15.58 5.74
C ILE A 94 -1.54 -16.05 4.64
N GLY A 95 -0.36 -15.44 4.59
CA GLY A 95 0.66 -15.65 3.57
C GLY A 95 0.58 -14.61 2.46
N ILE A 96 1.71 -13.91 2.21
CA ILE A 96 1.77 -12.78 1.27
C ILE A 96 1.40 -13.16 -0.17
N GLU A 97 1.74 -14.36 -0.62
CA GLU A 97 1.40 -14.86 -1.95
C GLU A 97 -0.11 -15.10 -2.09
N GLU A 98 -0.76 -15.56 -1.02
CA GLU A 98 -2.21 -15.79 -0.99
C GLU A 98 -2.96 -14.46 -1.03
N VAL A 99 -2.51 -13.47 -0.26
CA VAL A 99 -3.03 -12.10 -0.32
C VAL A 99 -2.90 -11.53 -1.72
N TRP A 100 -1.73 -11.67 -2.35
CA TRP A 100 -1.50 -11.19 -3.70
C TRP A 100 -2.42 -11.85 -4.73
N ARG A 101 -2.55 -13.18 -4.67
CA ARG A 101 -3.41 -13.95 -5.57
C ARG A 101 -4.89 -13.56 -5.42
N HIS A 102 -5.36 -13.35 -4.19
CA HIS A 102 -6.72 -12.88 -3.91
C HIS A 102 -6.97 -11.48 -4.48
N ASP A 103 -6.11 -10.53 -4.14
CA ASP A 103 -6.17 -9.15 -4.62
C ASP A 103 -6.22 -9.07 -6.17
N LEU A 104 -5.40 -9.90 -6.85
CA LEU A 104 -5.40 -9.99 -8.31
C LEU A 104 -6.69 -10.60 -8.86
N THR A 105 -7.22 -11.63 -8.21
CA THR A 105 -8.49 -12.26 -8.63
C THR A 105 -9.61 -11.23 -8.63
N LEU A 106 -9.73 -10.43 -7.55
CA LEU A 106 -10.72 -9.37 -7.47
C LEU A 106 -10.49 -8.27 -8.52
N SER A 107 -9.22 -7.93 -8.79
CA SER A 107 -8.88 -6.95 -9.81
C SER A 107 -9.25 -7.43 -11.21
N ASP A 108 -9.03 -8.71 -11.52
CA ASP A 108 -9.43 -9.34 -12.77
C ASP A 108 -10.97 -9.31 -12.92
N SER A 109 -11.72 -9.58 -11.85
CA SER A 109 -13.19 -9.46 -11.81
C SER A 109 -13.67 -8.03 -12.10
N VAL A 110 -13.01 -7.01 -11.52
CA VAL A 110 -13.30 -5.59 -11.82
C VAL A 110 -13.03 -5.27 -13.29
N ILE A 111 -11.89 -5.71 -13.83
CA ILE A 111 -11.48 -5.48 -15.23
C ILE A 111 -12.50 -6.09 -16.19
N ASP A 112 -12.84 -7.36 -15.98
CA ASP A 112 -13.77 -8.08 -16.85
C ASP A 112 -15.19 -7.51 -16.75
N GLY A 113 -15.63 -7.15 -15.56
CA GLY A 113 -16.88 -6.45 -15.33
C GLY A 113 -16.94 -5.11 -16.05
N ALA A 114 -15.93 -4.26 -15.87
CA ALA A 114 -15.84 -2.95 -16.51
C ALA A 114 -15.91 -3.06 -18.04
N ARG A 115 -15.18 -4.02 -18.63
CA ARG A 115 -15.21 -4.30 -20.08
C ARG A 115 -16.59 -4.70 -20.57
N ARG A 116 -17.31 -5.55 -19.82
CA ARG A 116 -18.70 -5.93 -20.15
C ARG A 116 -19.67 -4.75 -20.11
N LEU A 117 -19.38 -3.74 -19.28
CA LEU A 117 -20.13 -2.49 -19.21
C LEU A 117 -19.69 -1.45 -20.25
N GLY A 118 -18.69 -1.75 -21.09
CA GLY A 118 -18.14 -0.79 -22.05
C GLY A 118 -17.29 0.32 -21.42
N ILE A 119 -16.88 0.16 -20.16
CA ILE A 119 -15.98 1.09 -19.46
C ILE A 119 -14.53 0.74 -19.82
N GLU A 120 -13.77 1.74 -20.23
CA GLU A 120 -12.37 1.58 -20.62
C GLU A 120 -11.50 1.34 -19.37
N VAL A 121 -10.59 0.36 -19.43
CA VAL A 121 -9.61 0.10 -18.37
C VAL A 121 -8.30 0.77 -18.75
N ALA A 122 -7.86 1.75 -17.95
CA ALA A 122 -6.64 2.51 -18.18
C ALA A 122 -5.39 1.84 -17.56
N SER A 123 -5.58 0.97 -16.55
CA SER A 123 -4.47 0.20 -15.97
C SER A 123 -3.85 -0.76 -17.01
N PRO A 124 -2.53 -1.02 -16.93
CA PRO A 124 -1.90 -2.10 -17.70
C PRO A 124 -2.58 -3.45 -17.46
N LEU A 125 -2.66 -4.25 -18.54
CA LEU A 125 -3.36 -5.53 -18.55
C LEU A 125 -2.40 -6.72 -18.64
N SER A 126 -1.10 -6.46 -18.82
CA SER A 126 -0.09 -7.51 -18.87
C SER A 126 0.18 -8.03 -17.45
N ASP A 127 0.40 -9.33 -17.32
CA ASP A 127 0.68 -9.95 -16.01
C ASP A 127 1.93 -9.37 -15.32
N SER A 128 2.89 -8.88 -16.10
CA SER A 128 4.14 -8.29 -15.60
C SER A 128 4.00 -6.86 -15.10
N GLU A 129 2.95 -6.14 -15.51
CA GLU A 129 2.76 -4.72 -15.18
C GLU A 129 1.49 -4.46 -14.35
N ARG A 130 0.69 -5.50 -14.10
CA ARG A 130 -0.55 -5.39 -13.35
C ARG A 130 -0.32 -5.26 -11.84
N SER A 131 -1.27 -4.61 -11.20
CA SER A 131 -1.35 -4.48 -9.74
C SER A 131 -2.79 -4.68 -9.28
N ALA A 132 -2.99 -4.75 -7.97
CA ALA A 132 -4.31 -4.80 -7.34
C ALA A 132 -5.09 -3.46 -7.40
N ILE A 133 -4.71 -2.56 -8.31
CA ILE A 133 -5.34 -1.25 -8.50
C ILE A 133 -5.79 -1.13 -9.94
N VAL A 134 -7.10 -0.98 -10.12
CA VAL A 134 -7.74 -0.83 -11.42
C VAL A 134 -8.23 0.60 -11.57
N SER A 135 -7.71 1.29 -12.58
CA SER A 135 -8.14 2.63 -12.95
C SER A 135 -9.04 2.54 -14.17
N LEU A 136 -10.27 3.03 -14.03
CA LEU A 136 -11.34 3.00 -15.01
C LEU A 136 -11.53 4.38 -15.60
N LYS A 137 -11.58 4.45 -16.93
CA LYS A 137 -11.94 5.65 -17.67
C LYS A 137 -13.42 5.56 -18.02
N LEU A 138 -14.20 6.39 -17.36
CA LEU A 138 -15.65 6.46 -17.54
C LEU A 138 -15.99 7.07 -18.92
N PRO A 139 -17.22 6.86 -19.42
CA PRO A 139 -17.66 7.42 -20.70
C PRO A 139 -17.49 8.93 -20.78
N GLU A 140 -17.39 9.46 -22.00
CA GLU A 140 -17.26 10.90 -22.23
C GLU A 140 -18.41 11.68 -21.58
N GLY A 141 -18.07 12.78 -20.90
CA GLY A 141 -19.04 13.60 -20.16
C GLY A 141 -19.40 13.07 -18.77
N VAL A 142 -18.98 11.85 -18.40
CA VAL A 142 -19.20 11.29 -17.07
C VAL A 142 -18.04 11.66 -16.14
N SER A 143 -18.33 12.39 -15.06
CA SER A 143 -17.32 12.78 -14.07
C SER A 143 -17.01 11.63 -13.11
N SER A 144 -15.74 11.22 -13.02
CA SER A 144 -15.29 10.22 -12.05
C SER A 144 -15.45 10.67 -10.59
N GLU A 145 -15.40 11.99 -10.33
CA GLU A 145 -15.65 12.55 -9.00
C GLU A 145 -17.12 12.45 -8.61
N GLU A 146 -18.02 12.73 -9.54
CA GLU A 146 -19.47 12.57 -9.35
C GLU A 146 -19.80 11.10 -9.07
N ILE A 147 -19.28 10.20 -9.89
CA ILE A 147 -19.55 8.77 -9.76
C ILE A 147 -18.97 8.21 -8.46
N ALA A 148 -17.75 8.60 -8.07
CA ALA A 148 -17.19 8.20 -6.77
C ALA A 148 -18.07 8.66 -5.59
N ARG A 149 -18.61 9.88 -5.65
CA ARG A 149 -19.50 10.40 -4.61
C ARG A 149 -20.83 9.65 -4.58
N ARG A 150 -21.45 9.41 -5.74
CA ARG A 150 -22.72 8.67 -5.83
C ARG A 150 -22.57 7.22 -5.40
N LEU A 151 -21.47 6.56 -5.74
CA LEU A 151 -21.15 5.22 -5.22
C LEU A 151 -21.11 5.21 -3.68
N GLN A 152 -20.50 6.24 -3.07
CA GLN A 152 -20.46 6.35 -1.62
C GLN A 152 -21.85 6.65 -1.02
N ASP A 153 -22.56 7.65 -1.55
CA ASP A 153 -23.79 8.18 -0.96
C ASP A 153 -25.00 7.26 -1.20
N GLU A 154 -25.10 6.64 -2.38
CA GLU A 154 -26.25 5.83 -2.80
C GLU A 154 -26.03 4.32 -2.55
N TYR A 155 -24.77 3.86 -2.55
CA TYR A 155 -24.43 2.43 -2.49
C TYR A 155 -23.49 2.05 -1.34
N SER A 156 -22.99 3.02 -0.55
CA SER A 156 -21.98 2.77 0.50
C SER A 156 -20.67 2.15 -0.03
N ILE A 157 -20.31 2.44 -1.28
CA ILE A 157 -19.10 1.91 -1.93
C ILE A 157 -18.05 3.02 -2.01
N LEU A 158 -16.91 2.81 -1.34
CA LEU A 158 -15.82 3.77 -1.32
C LEU A 158 -14.79 3.48 -2.43
N VAL A 159 -14.68 4.39 -3.38
CA VAL A 159 -13.62 4.42 -4.41
C VAL A 159 -13.01 5.82 -4.48
N THR A 160 -11.95 6.01 -5.28
CA THR A 160 -11.30 7.32 -5.39
C THR A 160 -11.26 7.81 -6.83
N SER A 161 -11.54 9.09 -7.06
CA SER A 161 -11.21 9.76 -8.33
C SER A 161 -9.76 10.24 -8.31
N ARG A 162 -8.99 9.94 -9.36
CA ARG A 162 -7.59 10.37 -9.52
C ARG A 162 -7.33 10.73 -10.97
N ALA A 163 -6.98 12.00 -11.23
CA ALA A 163 -6.69 12.50 -12.57
C ALA A 163 -7.80 12.19 -13.61
N GLY A 164 -9.07 12.27 -13.19
CA GLY A 164 -10.22 11.97 -14.05
C GLY A 164 -10.54 10.48 -14.24
N LEU A 165 -9.80 9.58 -13.57
CA LEU A 165 -10.05 8.14 -13.57
C LEU A 165 -10.71 7.70 -12.26
N LEU A 166 -11.65 6.77 -12.36
CA LEU A 166 -12.22 6.10 -11.20
C LEU A 166 -11.30 4.94 -10.78
N ARG A 167 -10.71 5.03 -9.60
CA ARG A 167 -9.72 4.08 -9.09
C ARG A 167 -10.33 3.16 -8.05
N VAL A 168 -10.33 1.87 -8.37
CA VAL A 168 -10.77 0.74 -7.55
C VAL A 168 -9.52 0.00 -7.05
N SER A 169 -9.47 -0.32 -5.77
CA SER A 169 -8.30 -0.98 -5.16
C SER A 169 -8.76 -1.97 -4.08
N PRO A 170 -9.28 -3.14 -4.50
CA PRO A 170 -9.71 -4.15 -3.55
C PRO A 170 -8.50 -4.73 -2.80
N HIS A 171 -8.74 -5.25 -1.60
CA HIS A 171 -7.73 -5.95 -0.82
C HIS A 171 -8.31 -7.21 -0.15
N ILE A 172 -7.58 -7.81 0.79
CA ILE A 172 -7.90 -9.10 1.43
C ILE A 172 -9.24 -9.09 2.18
N ASP A 173 -9.66 -7.91 2.63
CA ASP A 173 -10.95 -7.69 3.31
C ASP A 173 -12.14 -7.60 2.34
N ASN A 174 -11.88 -7.54 1.03
CA ASN A 174 -12.92 -7.50 0.01
C ASN A 174 -13.21 -8.89 -0.55
N SER A 175 -14.42 -9.01 -1.08
CA SER A 175 -14.98 -10.23 -1.66
C SER A 175 -15.37 -10.04 -3.13
N GLU A 176 -15.67 -11.15 -3.81
CA GLU A 176 -16.22 -11.12 -5.16
C GLU A 176 -17.61 -10.47 -5.17
N GLU A 177 -18.38 -10.65 -4.09
CA GLU A 177 -19.67 -10.00 -3.89
C GLU A 177 -19.57 -8.47 -3.81
N ASP A 178 -18.50 -7.94 -3.19
CA ASP A 178 -18.24 -6.49 -3.17
C ASP A 178 -17.96 -5.96 -4.58
N VAL A 179 -17.16 -6.69 -5.36
CA VAL A 179 -16.87 -6.35 -6.76
C VAL A 179 -18.15 -6.38 -7.59
N GLN A 180 -18.99 -7.40 -7.43
CA GLN A 180 -20.25 -7.50 -8.15
C GLN A 180 -21.21 -6.37 -7.78
N SER A 181 -21.24 -5.96 -6.51
CA SER A 181 -22.04 -4.82 -6.03
C SER A 181 -21.56 -3.50 -6.65
N LEU A 182 -20.25 -3.29 -6.75
CA LEU A 182 -19.65 -2.17 -7.47
C LEU A 182 -20.05 -2.15 -8.95
N LEU A 183 -19.93 -3.29 -9.64
CA LEU A 183 -20.23 -3.37 -11.07
C LEU A 183 -21.72 -3.13 -11.37
N GLU A 184 -22.61 -3.66 -10.54
CA GLU A 184 -24.04 -3.39 -10.68
C GLU A 184 -24.33 -1.89 -10.43
N ALA A 185 -23.78 -1.29 -9.37
CA ALA A 185 -23.93 0.15 -9.13
C ALA A 185 -23.41 0.99 -10.29
N LEU A 186 -22.22 0.68 -10.81
CA LEU A 186 -21.65 1.36 -11.98
C LEU A 186 -22.57 1.27 -13.20
N LYS A 187 -23.14 0.10 -13.47
CA LYS A 187 -24.11 -0.08 -14.57
C LYS A 187 -25.28 0.89 -14.48
N HIS A 188 -25.86 1.11 -13.30
CA HIS A 188 -26.95 2.09 -13.11
C HIS A 188 -26.48 3.54 -13.25
N LEU A 189 -25.25 3.83 -12.86
CA LEU A 189 -24.72 5.19 -12.78
C LEU A 189 -24.11 5.71 -14.09
N VAL A 190 -23.67 4.82 -14.98
CA VAL A 190 -23.00 5.17 -16.26
C VAL A 190 -23.83 4.87 -17.50
N SER A 191 -25.01 4.24 -17.34
CA SER A 191 -25.98 4.03 -18.43
C SER A 191 -26.68 5.32 -18.85
#